data_AF-A0A959ND16-F1
#
_entry.id   AF-A0A959ND16-F1
#
_cell.length_a   1.000
_cell.length_b   1.000
_cell.length_c   1.000
_cell.angle_alpha   90.00
_cell.angle_beta   90.00
_cell.angle_gamma   90.00
#
_symmetry.space_group_name_H-M   'P 1'
#
loop_
_entity.id
_entity.type
_entity.pdbx_description
1 polymer ?
#
loop_
_entity_poly.entity_id
_entity_poly.type
_entity_poly.pdbx_seq_one_letter_code
_entity_poly.pdbx_strand_id
1 'polypeptide(L)'
;MNLLKLILVFLFLLISDQILAVGISVSGPSSAVMEAGTTTKTVRFYISYSPGGNPWTSSLHYKINGGNRIPSNFDGSNANNPSYVDISLTEGSHTITFEWMAYDYGNYEWYYADTETKNITINFKVFTKNNFGEGNIKVDGVTQISGFYKLTKGGSNIGLEALEQNFNGYYFIWNTSGTNNSKWDRIPYQSSGIFHSYNRATTYSVISSDNYTTLEAGLRKICGITFRNDHVDGSNGGTITVNGGTYSSPTSTFNIVEQNTITASAINHTTNYIKYYFQKWEDNSTQQTNKVFTVNAHDEIKAHFKGYPLFDDATRNLHFNTYNPRVTQNIILYWNEHPNVNVTQYQIWRTGKDENGNNLPVTLLTTVNRGTTSFTDAAYHIQPYNTGAQLQYDVRAYYQTEGTYSSTDWETVNGEYAGINKKADVDSLSTVEELLANSISNYPNPYNPTTTISYQIKEAGNVQITVYDALGRKVKE
;
A
#
# COMPACT_ATOMS: atom_id res chain seq x y z
N MET A 1 38.63 -106.34 54.03
CA MET A 1 37.75 -106.98 53.03
C MET A 1 36.53 -106.08 52.88
N ASN A 2 36.36 -105.21 51.89
CA ASN A 2 37.06 -104.97 50.64
C ASN A 2 37.12 -103.45 50.39
N LEU A 3 38.31 -102.89 50.55
CA LEU A 3 38.85 -101.93 49.59
C LEU A 3 38.82 -102.64 48.23
N LEU A 4 38.54 -101.93 47.13
CA LEU A 4 38.56 -102.43 45.75
C LEU A 4 37.26 -103.12 45.26
N LYS A 5 36.28 -102.31 44.84
CA LYS A 5 35.53 -102.51 43.58
C LYS A 5 34.66 -101.28 43.28
N LEU A 6 34.85 -100.77 42.06
CA LEU A 6 33.99 -99.83 41.33
C LEU A 6 34.04 -98.35 41.79
N ILE A 7 35.18 -97.65 41.79
CA ILE A 7 35.87 -97.11 40.61
C ILE A 7 35.27 -97.58 39.27
N LEU A 8 34.07 -97.09 38.91
CA LEU A 8 33.63 -96.88 37.51
C LEU A 8 32.25 -96.18 37.36
N VAL A 9 31.72 -95.49 38.37
CA VAL A 9 30.41 -94.77 38.27
C VAL A 9 30.48 -93.31 38.73
N PHE A 10 31.67 -92.82 39.10
CA PHE A 10 31.92 -91.41 39.46
C PHE A 10 32.89 -90.74 38.47
N LEU A 11 32.71 -91.01 37.17
CA LEU A 11 33.39 -90.31 36.08
C LEU A 11 32.44 -90.06 34.90
N PHE A 12 31.21 -89.66 35.21
CA PHE A 12 30.48 -88.70 34.38
C PHE A 12 30.35 -87.44 35.22
N LEU A 13 31.51 -86.78 35.45
CA LEU A 13 31.50 -85.33 35.48
C LEU A 13 30.87 -84.95 34.13
N LEU A 14 29.60 -84.59 34.16
CA LEU A 14 29.09 -83.60 33.24
C LEU A 14 30.06 -82.44 33.36
N ILE A 15 31.03 -82.41 32.44
CA ILE A 15 31.55 -81.16 31.91
C ILE A 15 30.29 -80.52 31.32
N SER A 16 29.51 -79.88 32.20
CA SER A 16 28.75 -78.72 31.83
C SER A 16 29.84 -77.79 31.33
N ASP A 17 30.07 -77.79 30.02
CA ASP A 17 30.50 -76.56 29.36
C ASP A 17 29.43 -75.55 29.76
N GLN A 18 29.68 -74.86 30.87
CA GLN A 18 29.06 -73.58 31.12
C GLN A 18 29.58 -72.75 29.96
N ILE A 19 28.82 -72.74 28.86
CA ILE A 19 28.89 -71.69 27.86
C ILE A 19 28.58 -70.44 28.68
N LEU A 20 29.64 -69.78 29.15
CA LEU A 20 29.53 -68.49 29.81
C LEU A 20 28.87 -67.59 28.77
N ALA A 21 27.66 -67.16 29.04
CA ALA A 21 26.91 -66.30 28.12
C ALA A 21 27.73 -65.03 27.87
N VAL A 22 28.26 -64.91 26.65
CA VAL A 22 28.89 -63.69 26.17
C VAL A 22 27.76 -62.70 25.93
N GLY A 23 27.52 -61.81 26.90
CA GLY A 23 26.52 -60.76 26.76
C GLY A 23 27.02 -59.68 25.80
N ILE A 24 26.24 -59.38 24.76
CA ILE A 24 26.35 -58.13 24.02
C ILE A 24 25.51 -57.07 24.73
N SER A 25 26.04 -55.86 24.84
CA SER A 25 25.24 -54.70 25.21
C SER A 25 25.39 -53.61 24.17
N VAL A 26 24.25 -53.18 23.63
CA VAL A 26 24.15 -52.13 22.64
C VAL A 26 23.54 -50.90 23.31
N SER A 27 24.17 -49.75 23.13
CA SER A 27 23.61 -48.47 23.53
C SER A 27 23.54 -47.52 22.33
N GLY A 28 22.54 -46.67 22.31
CA GLY A 28 22.29 -45.78 21.18
C GLY A 28 20.99 -45.00 21.40
N PRO A 29 20.71 -44.01 20.52
CA PRO A 29 19.53 -43.18 20.67
C PRO A 29 18.25 -43.93 20.28
N SER A 30 17.14 -43.59 20.94
CA SER A 30 15.80 -44.06 20.56
C SER A 30 15.14 -43.17 19.48
N SER A 31 15.72 -42.00 19.20
CA SER A 31 15.29 -41.12 18.11
C SER A 31 16.45 -40.30 17.55
N ALA A 32 16.34 -39.91 16.28
CA ALA A 32 17.24 -38.96 15.66
C ALA A 32 16.48 -38.04 14.70
N VAL A 33 17.08 -36.90 14.39
CA VAL A 33 16.51 -35.89 13.48
C VAL A 33 17.40 -35.78 12.24
N MET A 34 16.78 -35.82 11.07
CA MET A 34 17.45 -35.63 9.79
C MET A 34 17.95 -34.19 9.61
N GLU A 35 19.05 -34.05 8.88
CA GLU A 35 19.54 -32.74 8.46
C GLU A 35 18.76 -32.24 7.24
N ALA A 36 18.83 -30.94 6.97
CA ALA A 36 18.09 -30.32 5.88
C ALA A 36 18.39 -30.97 4.53
N GLY A 37 17.34 -31.34 3.78
CA GLY A 37 17.45 -31.87 2.43
C GLY A 37 18.06 -33.27 2.31
N THR A 38 18.41 -33.95 3.40
CA THR A 38 18.92 -35.33 3.33
C THR A 38 17.79 -36.35 3.19
N THR A 39 18.10 -37.55 2.68
CA THR A 39 17.15 -38.68 2.58
C THR A 39 17.38 -39.74 3.66
N THR A 40 18.53 -39.68 4.34
CA THR A 40 18.89 -40.57 5.45
C THR A 40 19.57 -39.81 6.58
N LYS A 41 19.63 -40.43 7.77
CA LYS A 41 20.41 -40.02 8.93
C LYS A 41 21.27 -41.18 9.39
N THR A 42 22.58 -40.97 9.48
CA THR A 42 23.50 -41.92 10.10
C THR A 42 23.40 -41.82 11.61
N VAL A 43 23.20 -42.97 12.26
CA VAL A 43 23.07 -43.08 13.71
C VAL A 43 24.12 -44.07 14.22
N ARG A 44 24.81 -43.67 15.29
CA ARG A 44 25.81 -44.50 15.97
C ARG A 44 25.19 -45.32 17.09
N PHE A 45 25.47 -46.62 17.08
CA PHE A 45 25.20 -47.54 18.19
C PHE A 45 26.53 -48.02 18.75
N TYR A 46 26.75 -47.84 20.05
CA TYR A 46 27.94 -48.31 20.74
C TYR A 46 27.73 -49.74 21.21
N ILE A 47 28.76 -50.57 21.03
CA ILE A 47 28.72 -51.99 21.36
C ILE A 47 29.72 -52.26 22.49
N SER A 48 29.25 -52.94 23.52
CA SER A 48 30.04 -53.40 24.65
C SER A 48 29.97 -54.91 24.72
N TYR A 49 31.11 -55.51 25.08
CA TYR A 49 31.29 -56.96 25.12
C TYR A 49 31.65 -57.37 26.54
N SER A 50 30.92 -58.35 27.10
CA SER A 50 31.32 -58.96 28.36
C SER A 50 32.51 -59.91 28.14
N PRO A 51 33.61 -59.80 28.91
CA PRO A 51 34.76 -60.69 28.80
C PRO A 51 34.45 -62.03 29.47
N GLY A 52 33.66 -62.86 28.80
CA GLY A 52 33.24 -64.18 29.27
C GLY A 52 33.72 -65.28 28.34
N GLY A 53 35.00 -65.66 28.41
CA GLY A 53 35.52 -66.80 27.66
C GLY A 53 35.68 -66.53 26.16
N ASN A 54 36.69 -67.14 25.56
CA ASN A 54 37.20 -66.80 24.24
C ASN A 54 36.55 -67.65 23.13
N PRO A 55 35.71 -67.10 22.24
CA PRO A 55 35.70 -67.57 20.87
C PRO A 55 36.69 -66.70 20.09
N TRP A 56 37.85 -67.26 19.75
CA TRP A 56 38.92 -66.59 18.99
C TRP A 56 38.43 -66.02 17.63
N THR A 57 37.23 -66.43 17.21
CA THR A 57 36.53 -65.94 16.03
C THR A 57 35.07 -65.61 16.37
N SER A 58 34.74 -64.32 16.38
CA SER A 58 33.38 -63.79 16.56
C SER A 58 33.08 -62.75 15.48
N SER A 59 31.80 -62.51 15.22
CA SER A 59 31.37 -61.53 14.23
C SER A 59 30.04 -60.89 14.64
N LEU A 60 30.03 -59.57 14.72
CA LEU A 60 28.81 -58.80 14.88
C LEU A 60 28.13 -58.58 13.53
N HIS A 61 26.84 -58.87 13.49
CA HIS A 61 25.98 -58.51 12.38
C HIS A 61 24.79 -57.69 12.89
N TYR A 62 24.10 -57.03 11.97
CA TYR A 62 22.82 -56.41 12.28
C TYR A 62 21.83 -56.58 11.13
N LYS A 63 20.55 -56.47 11.45
CA LYS A 63 19.42 -56.43 10.52
C LYS A 63 18.62 -55.17 10.78
N ILE A 64 18.16 -54.53 9.72
CA ILE A 64 17.23 -53.40 9.79
C ILE A 64 15.86 -53.91 9.37
N ASN A 65 14.85 -53.73 10.21
CA ASN A 65 13.46 -54.12 9.97
C ASN A 65 13.29 -55.59 9.55
N GLY A 66 14.07 -56.50 10.15
CA GLY A 66 14.04 -57.93 9.83
C GLY A 66 14.57 -58.29 8.43
N GLY A 67 15.21 -57.35 7.75
CA GLY A 67 15.81 -57.57 6.43
C GLY A 67 17.06 -58.46 6.47
N ASN A 68 17.83 -58.40 5.38
CA ASN A 68 19.05 -59.17 5.24
C ASN A 68 20.08 -58.80 6.31
N ARG A 69 20.86 -59.80 6.71
CA ARG A 69 21.98 -59.64 7.63
C ARG A 69 23.08 -58.80 6.97
N ILE A 70 23.54 -57.77 7.68
CA ILE A 70 24.64 -56.90 7.25
C ILE A 70 25.81 -57.13 8.23
N PRO A 71 27.02 -57.48 7.74
CA PRO A 71 28.20 -57.58 8.58
C PRO A 71 28.63 -56.19 9.06
N SER A 72 29.00 -56.07 10.34
CA SER A 72 29.68 -54.86 10.81
C SER A 72 31.11 -54.87 10.27
N ASN A 73 31.45 -53.96 9.35
CA ASN A 73 32.74 -53.98 8.65
C ASN A 73 33.94 -53.87 9.62
N PHE A 74 34.89 -54.81 9.47
CA PHE A 74 36.31 -54.64 9.82
C PHE A 74 37.14 -54.88 8.56
N ASP A 75 38.06 -53.97 8.26
CA ASP A 75 39.14 -54.24 7.31
C ASP A 75 40.27 -54.93 8.09
N GLY A 76 40.51 -56.22 7.81
CA GLY A 76 41.59 -57.00 8.43
C GLY A 76 41.17 -58.39 8.91
N SER A 77 41.96 -59.40 8.56
CA SER A 77 41.67 -60.82 8.75
C SER A 77 41.98 -61.38 10.16
N ASN A 78 41.92 -60.57 11.22
CA ASN A 78 42.04 -61.04 12.61
C ASN A 78 41.03 -60.29 13.50
N ALA A 79 40.19 -61.06 14.20
CA ALA A 79 39.01 -60.62 14.93
C ALA A 79 39.27 -59.44 15.87
N ASN A 80 38.57 -58.33 15.64
CA ASN A 80 38.20 -57.36 16.65
C ASN A 80 36.78 -56.91 16.33
N ASN A 81 35.86 -57.00 17.28
CA ASN A 81 34.49 -56.56 17.08
C ASN A 81 34.39 -55.04 17.28
N PRO A 82 33.49 -54.33 16.55
CA PRO A 82 33.49 -52.88 16.58
C PRO A 82 32.97 -52.33 17.90
N SER A 83 33.66 -51.34 18.46
CA SER A 83 33.12 -50.59 19.61
C SER A 83 31.89 -49.75 19.24
N TYR A 84 31.59 -49.57 17.95
CA TYR A 84 30.38 -48.93 17.46
C TYR A 84 30.03 -49.32 16.01
N VAL A 85 28.75 -49.23 15.66
CA VAL A 85 28.27 -49.35 14.28
C VAL A 85 27.50 -48.09 13.91
N ASP A 86 27.84 -47.50 12.77
CA ASP A 86 27.13 -46.37 12.17
C ASP A 86 26.13 -46.91 11.13
N ILE A 87 24.84 -46.66 11.35
CA ILE A 87 23.75 -47.17 10.51
C ILE A 87 23.00 -46.00 9.89
N SER A 88 22.99 -45.92 8.57
CA SER A 88 22.19 -44.94 7.82
C SER A 88 20.76 -45.40 7.67
N LEU A 89 19.83 -44.63 8.22
CA LEU A 89 18.40 -44.95 8.26
C LEU A 89 17.61 -43.87 7.51
N THR A 90 16.57 -44.27 6.79
CA THR A 90 15.58 -43.35 6.22
C THR A 90 14.72 -42.74 7.32
N GLU A 91 13.83 -41.80 6.98
CA GLU A 91 12.75 -41.40 7.88
C GLU A 91 11.88 -42.61 8.26
N GLY A 92 11.30 -42.57 9.47
CA GLY A 92 10.38 -43.60 9.92
C GLY A 92 10.82 -44.31 11.20
N SER A 93 10.05 -45.33 11.59
CA SER A 93 10.42 -46.20 12.71
C SER A 93 11.16 -47.43 12.21
N HIS A 94 12.29 -47.71 12.84
CA HIS A 94 13.16 -48.83 12.51
C HIS A 94 13.40 -49.71 13.73
N THR A 95 13.40 -51.02 13.50
CA THR A 95 13.85 -52.03 14.46
C THR A 95 15.18 -52.57 13.98
N ILE A 96 16.22 -52.41 14.80
CA ILE A 96 17.56 -52.89 14.51
C ILE A 96 17.86 -54.06 15.44
N THR A 97 18.09 -55.24 14.85
CA THR A 97 18.47 -56.44 15.60
C THR A 97 19.96 -56.67 15.38
N PHE A 98 20.73 -56.56 16.44
CA PHE A 98 22.15 -56.90 16.50
C PHE A 98 22.28 -58.38 16.83
N GLU A 99 23.10 -59.08 16.07
CA GLU A 99 23.28 -60.52 16.15
C GLU A 99 24.78 -60.81 16.35
N TRP A 100 25.11 -61.34 17.52
CA TRP A 100 26.46 -61.76 17.84
C TRP A 100 26.67 -63.22 17.47
N MET A 101 27.60 -63.47 16.55
CA MET A 101 27.94 -64.82 16.11
C MET A 101 29.27 -65.25 16.71
N ALA A 102 29.32 -66.50 17.16
CA ALA A 102 30.55 -67.16 17.59
C ALA A 102 30.77 -68.43 16.76
N TYR A 103 32.04 -68.75 16.49
CA TYR A 103 32.41 -69.99 15.82
C TYR A 103 32.72 -71.08 16.84
N ASP A 104 32.02 -72.20 16.73
CA ASP A 104 32.32 -73.40 17.48
C ASP A 104 33.33 -74.25 16.71
N TYR A 105 34.59 -74.26 17.17
CA TYR A 105 35.66 -75.05 16.57
C TYR A 105 35.48 -76.56 16.77
N GLY A 106 34.70 -76.99 17.77
CA GLY A 106 34.42 -78.40 18.00
C GLY A 106 33.46 -78.97 16.96
N ASN A 107 32.43 -78.19 16.62
CA ASN A 107 31.40 -78.57 15.64
C ASN A 107 31.64 -78.00 14.23
N TYR A 108 32.68 -77.17 14.05
CA TYR A 108 32.99 -76.45 12.82
C TYR A 108 31.86 -75.57 12.28
N GLU A 109 31.00 -75.05 13.15
CA GLU A 109 29.80 -74.29 12.79
C GLU A 109 29.70 -72.94 13.50
N TRP A 110 29.01 -72.00 12.85
CA TRP A 110 28.67 -70.70 13.45
C TRP A 110 27.33 -70.77 14.16
N TYR A 111 27.26 -70.22 15.37
CA TYR A 111 26.02 -70.14 16.15
C TYR A 111 25.75 -68.72 16.66
N TYR A 112 24.48 -68.45 17.00
CA TYR A 112 24.07 -67.20 17.65
C TYR A 112 24.45 -67.26 19.13
N ALA A 113 25.41 -66.43 19.52
CA ALA A 113 25.86 -66.36 20.89
C ALA A 113 25.04 -65.35 21.71
N ASP A 114 24.58 -64.26 21.10
CA ASP A 114 23.64 -63.32 21.72
C ASP A 114 22.90 -62.48 20.66
N THR A 115 21.77 -61.86 21.03
CA THR A 115 21.03 -60.92 20.19
C THR A 115 20.46 -59.78 21.00
N GLU A 116 20.53 -58.56 20.47
CA GLU A 116 19.89 -57.40 21.09
C GLU A 116 19.12 -56.58 20.07
N THR A 117 17.91 -56.15 20.42
CA THR A 117 17.06 -55.34 19.55
C THR A 117 16.94 -53.91 20.06
N LYS A 118 17.14 -52.93 19.19
CA LYS A 118 16.89 -51.50 19.43
C LYS A 118 15.82 -50.97 18.49
N ASN A 119 14.89 -50.20 19.03
CA ASN A 119 13.93 -49.44 18.25
C ASN A 119 14.37 -47.98 18.19
N ILE A 120 14.36 -47.43 16.98
CA ILE A 120 14.70 -46.03 16.74
C ILE A 120 13.67 -45.39 15.80
N THR A 121 13.33 -44.13 16.04
CA THR A 121 12.53 -43.33 15.09
C THR A 121 13.34 -42.17 14.54
N ILE A 122 13.43 -42.11 13.21
CA ILE A 122 14.04 -41.03 12.47
C ILE A 122 12.93 -40.05 12.06
N ASN A 123 13.01 -38.83 12.57
CA ASN A 123 12.10 -37.75 12.23
C ASN A 123 12.82 -36.68 11.40
N PHE A 124 12.04 -35.82 10.76
CA PHE A 124 12.49 -34.59 10.15
C PHE A 124 11.66 -33.40 10.65
N LYS A 125 12.12 -32.19 10.35
CA LYS A 125 11.41 -30.96 10.68
C LYS A 125 10.46 -30.58 9.55
N VAL A 126 9.21 -30.27 9.90
CA VAL A 126 8.27 -29.56 9.02
C VAL A 126 7.93 -28.24 9.69
N PHE A 127 8.10 -27.14 8.96
CA PHE A 127 7.88 -25.79 9.46
C PHE A 127 6.47 -25.31 9.13
N THR A 128 5.94 -24.42 9.95
CA THR A 128 4.68 -23.72 9.74
C THR A 128 4.89 -22.23 9.94
N LYS A 129 4.44 -21.41 9.00
CA LYS A 129 4.62 -19.95 9.09
C LYS A 129 3.49 -19.18 8.41
N ASN A 130 3.36 -17.91 8.75
CA ASN A 130 2.57 -16.95 7.96
C ASN A 130 3.41 -16.46 6.76
N ASN A 131 2.75 -16.02 5.70
CA ASN A 131 3.39 -15.43 4.51
C ASN A 131 4.18 -14.14 4.81
N PHE A 132 3.88 -13.44 5.90
CA PHE A 132 4.66 -12.30 6.40
C PHE A 132 5.76 -12.69 7.41
N GLY A 133 6.03 -13.99 7.59
CA GLY A 133 7.14 -14.53 8.37
C GLY A 133 6.95 -14.54 9.89
N GLU A 134 6.17 -13.62 10.43
CA GLU A 134 5.99 -13.39 11.87
C GLU A 134 4.57 -13.72 12.37
N GLY A 135 4.29 -13.43 13.63
CA GLY A 135 2.96 -13.54 14.22
C GLY A 135 2.59 -14.94 14.68
N ASN A 136 1.32 -15.13 15.03
CA ASN A 136 0.81 -16.37 15.60
C ASN A 136 0.19 -17.27 14.53
N ILE A 137 0.26 -18.58 14.73
CA ILE A 137 -0.33 -19.62 13.89
C ILE A 137 -0.75 -20.78 14.80
N LYS A 138 -1.82 -21.51 14.50
CA LYS A 138 -2.22 -22.64 15.34
C LYS A 138 -1.82 -23.96 14.67
N VAL A 139 -1.09 -24.77 15.42
CA VAL A 139 -0.59 -26.09 15.00
C VAL A 139 -1.08 -27.13 16.01
N ASP A 140 -1.79 -28.15 15.52
CA ASP A 140 -2.42 -29.20 16.33
C ASP A 140 -3.26 -28.66 17.50
N GLY A 141 -3.99 -27.57 17.26
CA GLY A 141 -4.83 -26.93 18.28
C GLY A 141 -4.09 -25.96 19.22
N VAL A 142 -2.76 -25.89 19.17
CA VAL A 142 -1.94 -25.03 20.03
C VAL A 142 -1.43 -23.83 19.26
N THR A 143 -1.54 -22.63 19.85
CA THR A 143 -0.98 -21.40 19.27
C THR A 143 0.55 -21.44 19.36
N GLN A 144 1.18 -21.26 18.22
CA GLN A 144 2.63 -21.22 18.01
C GLN A 144 3.01 -19.90 17.35
N ILE A 145 4.30 -19.57 17.40
CA ILE A 145 4.88 -18.44 16.66
C ILE A 145 5.22 -18.92 15.24
N SER A 146 4.97 -18.07 14.25
CA SER A 146 5.34 -18.29 12.85
C SER A 146 6.82 -18.67 12.73
N GLY A 147 7.12 -19.70 11.94
CA GLY A 147 8.44 -20.33 11.88
C GLY A 147 8.61 -21.51 12.84
N PHE A 148 7.58 -21.84 13.63
CA PHE A 148 7.54 -23.07 14.42
C PHE A 148 7.78 -24.31 13.55
N TYR A 149 8.47 -25.31 14.10
CA TYR A 149 8.62 -26.60 13.46
C TYR A 149 8.10 -27.72 14.34
N LYS A 150 7.54 -28.74 13.69
CA LYS A 150 7.18 -30.02 14.32
C LYS A 150 8.17 -31.10 13.88
N LEU A 151 8.66 -31.89 14.83
CA LEU A 151 9.35 -33.13 14.52
C LEU A 151 8.32 -34.18 14.12
N THR A 152 8.43 -34.69 12.91
CA THR A 152 7.44 -35.59 12.32
C THR A 152 8.10 -36.55 11.33
N LYS A 153 7.30 -37.46 10.78
CA LYS A 153 7.69 -38.47 9.80
C LYS A 153 6.58 -38.68 8.78
N GLY A 154 6.88 -39.36 7.67
CA GLY A 154 5.89 -39.70 6.65
C GLY A 154 4.68 -40.44 7.23
N GLY A 155 3.49 -40.13 6.71
CA GLY A 155 2.21 -40.70 7.17
C GLY A 155 1.63 -40.05 8.43
N SER A 156 2.34 -39.11 9.06
CA SER A 156 1.79 -38.33 10.19
C SER A 156 0.88 -37.21 9.69
N ASN A 157 0.00 -36.70 10.57
CA ASN A 157 -0.84 -35.55 10.28
C ASN A 157 -0.43 -34.33 11.12
N ILE A 158 -0.63 -33.14 10.55
CA ILE A 158 -0.46 -31.84 11.21
C ILE A 158 -1.76 -31.06 11.05
N GLY A 159 -2.43 -30.73 12.16
CA GLY A 159 -3.54 -29.80 12.17
C GLY A 159 -3.04 -28.37 11.99
N LEU A 160 -3.61 -27.63 11.05
CA LEU A 160 -3.23 -26.26 10.72
C LEU A 160 -4.44 -25.34 10.88
N GLU A 161 -4.28 -24.19 11.52
CA GLU A 161 -5.26 -23.10 11.47
C GLU A 161 -4.54 -21.75 11.41
N ALA A 162 -4.88 -20.96 10.39
CA ALA A 162 -4.36 -19.62 10.23
C ALA A 162 -5.11 -18.66 11.15
N LEU A 163 -4.37 -17.80 11.85
CA LEU A 163 -4.92 -16.84 12.81
C LEU A 163 -4.89 -15.44 12.21
N GLU A 164 -6.06 -14.82 12.13
CA GLU A 164 -6.19 -13.40 11.77
C GLU A 164 -5.63 -12.53 12.89
N GLN A 165 -4.88 -11.48 12.54
CA GLN A 165 -4.11 -10.73 13.52
C GLN A 165 -3.60 -9.39 13.00
N ASN A 166 -3.23 -8.51 13.93
CA ASN A 166 -2.53 -7.27 13.60
C ASN A 166 -1.03 -7.51 13.47
N PHE A 167 -0.43 -7.01 12.39
CA PHE A 167 1.01 -7.02 12.19
C PHE A 167 1.44 -5.81 11.36
N ASN A 168 2.49 -5.11 11.80
CA ASN A 168 3.09 -3.97 11.09
C ASN A 168 2.08 -2.91 10.62
N GLY A 169 1.09 -2.57 11.46
CA GLY A 169 0.06 -1.57 11.16
C GLY A 169 -1.13 -2.07 10.33
N TYR A 170 -1.13 -3.32 9.86
CA TYR A 170 -2.22 -3.91 9.10
C TYR A 170 -2.95 -4.99 9.90
N TYR A 171 -4.26 -5.15 9.66
CA TYR A 171 -5.01 -6.33 10.08
C TYR A 171 -4.99 -7.38 8.97
N PHE A 172 -4.39 -8.53 9.23
CA PHE A 172 -4.31 -9.66 8.32
C PHE A 172 -5.47 -10.62 8.53
N ILE A 173 -6.16 -10.97 7.45
CA ILE A 173 -7.35 -11.83 7.46
C ILE A 173 -7.20 -13.07 6.60
N TRP A 174 -8.04 -14.08 6.85
CA TRP A 174 -8.24 -15.18 5.93
C TRP A 174 -9.31 -14.80 4.90
N ASN A 175 -8.87 -14.26 3.76
CA ASN A 175 -9.79 -13.77 2.74
C ASN A 175 -10.38 -14.92 1.90
N THR A 176 -11.70 -14.97 1.77
CA THR A 176 -12.43 -15.97 0.96
C THR A 176 -13.19 -15.37 -0.22
N SER A 177 -13.03 -14.06 -0.47
CA SER A 177 -13.80 -13.32 -1.47
C SER A 177 -12.93 -12.46 -2.38
N GLY A 178 -13.40 -12.22 -3.61
CA GLY A 178 -12.66 -11.44 -4.62
C GLY A 178 -11.60 -12.26 -5.33
N THR A 179 -10.51 -11.62 -5.76
CA THR A 179 -9.46 -12.24 -6.59
C THR A 179 -8.26 -12.69 -5.79
N ASN A 180 -7.96 -12.07 -4.64
CA ASN A 180 -6.79 -12.37 -3.82
C ASN A 180 -7.13 -13.24 -2.60
N ASN A 181 -7.62 -14.46 -2.84
CA ASN A 181 -8.03 -15.36 -1.75
C ASN A 181 -6.83 -15.91 -0.95
N SER A 182 -7.05 -16.15 0.33
CA SER A 182 -6.12 -16.83 1.22
C SER A 182 -6.03 -18.31 0.92
N LYS A 183 -4.85 -18.89 1.12
CA LYS A 183 -4.58 -20.31 0.88
C LYS A 183 -3.44 -20.80 1.76
N TRP A 184 -3.37 -22.12 1.93
CA TRP A 184 -2.20 -22.81 2.42
C TRP A 184 -1.38 -23.30 1.23
N ASP A 185 -0.06 -23.07 1.27
CA ASP A 185 0.89 -23.65 0.34
C ASP A 185 1.89 -24.54 1.10
N ARG A 186 2.20 -25.71 0.52
CA ARG A 186 3.32 -26.57 0.90
C ARG A 186 4.52 -26.14 0.07
N ILE A 187 5.58 -25.66 0.71
CA ILE A 187 6.81 -25.20 0.09
C ILE A 187 7.91 -26.20 0.46
N PRO A 188 8.25 -27.17 -0.42
CA PRO A 188 9.35 -28.09 -0.16
C PRO A 188 10.67 -27.33 -0.01
N TYR A 189 11.62 -27.94 0.70
CA TYR A 189 12.93 -27.33 0.92
C TYR A 189 13.57 -26.87 -0.40
N GLN A 190 13.89 -25.57 -0.50
CA GLN A 190 14.49 -24.94 -1.69
C GLN A 190 13.67 -25.13 -2.99
N SER A 191 12.34 -25.19 -2.89
CA SER A 191 11.44 -25.36 -4.02
C SER A 191 10.31 -24.33 -4.00
N SER A 192 9.50 -24.32 -5.06
CA SER A 192 8.32 -23.46 -5.18
C SER A 192 7.13 -23.98 -4.37
N GLY A 193 6.26 -23.07 -3.96
CA GLY A 193 5.03 -23.40 -3.26
C GLY A 193 4.05 -24.20 -4.12
N ILE A 194 3.49 -25.24 -3.52
CA ILE A 194 2.47 -26.12 -4.09
C ILE A 194 1.19 -25.90 -3.29
N PHE A 195 0.08 -25.64 -3.97
CA PHE A 195 -1.22 -25.45 -3.33
C PHE A 195 -1.60 -26.64 -2.43
N HIS A 196 -2.08 -26.35 -1.22
CA HIS A 196 -2.60 -27.36 -0.30
C HIS A 196 -4.11 -27.20 -0.05
N SER A 197 -4.58 -26.02 0.39
CA SER A 197 -5.97 -25.85 0.85
C SER A 197 -6.43 -24.41 0.83
N TYR A 198 -7.73 -24.18 0.56
CA TYR A 198 -8.40 -22.88 0.75
C TYR A 198 -9.09 -22.76 2.13
N ASN A 199 -9.11 -23.81 2.94
CA ASN A 199 -9.73 -23.79 4.26
C ASN A 199 -8.80 -23.14 5.27
N ARG A 200 -9.32 -22.20 6.07
CA ARG A 200 -8.57 -21.52 7.15
C ARG A 200 -7.97 -22.52 8.13
N ALA A 201 -8.79 -23.49 8.54
CA ALA A 201 -8.39 -24.64 9.33
C ALA A 201 -8.42 -25.90 8.45
N THR A 202 -7.31 -26.63 8.42
CA THR A 202 -7.13 -27.82 7.56
C THR A 202 -6.20 -28.83 8.24
N THR A 203 -6.06 -30.03 7.67
CA THR A 203 -5.07 -31.01 8.10
C THR A 203 -4.14 -31.31 6.94
N TYR A 204 -2.84 -31.32 7.21
CA TYR A 204 -1.81 -31.70 6.26
C TYR A 204 -1.29 -33.11 6.57
N SER A 205 -1.33 -34.01 5.59
CA SER A 205 -0.73 -35.34 5.68
C SER A 205 0.70 -35.30 5.17
N VAL A 206 1.64 -35.56 6.08
CA VAL A 206 3.09 -35.47 5.84
C VAL A 206 3.55 -36.63 4.96
N ILE A 207 4.38 -36.33 3.96
CA ILE A 207 5.02 -37.32 3.08
C ILE A 207 6.52 -37.38 3.32
N SER A 208 7.18 -38.48 2.94
CA SER A 208 8.61 -38.71 3.21
C SER A 208 9.55 -37.65 2.60
N SER A 209 9.10 -36.91 1.59
CA SER A 209 9.85 -35.80 0.98
C SER A 209 9.67 -34.46 1.69
N ASP A 210 9.03 -34.41 2.85
CA ASP A 210 8.79 -33.18 3.61
C ASP A 210 9.93 -32.74 4.53
N ASN A 211 11.11 -33.34 4.40
CA ASN A 211 12.27 -32.94 5.18
C ASN A 211 12.61 -31.45 4.94
N TYR A 212 12.39 -30.61 5.97
CA TYR A 212 12.49 -29.15 5.92
C TYR A 212 11.49 -28.44 4.99
N THR A 213 10.35 -29.08 4.68
CA THR A 213 9.20 -28.41 4.06
C THR A 213 8.62 -27.34 4.98
N THR A 214 8.12 -26.26 4.40
CA THR A 214 7.32 -25.25 5.08
C THR A 214 5.86 -25.28 4.63
N LEU A 215 4.93 -25.24 5.57
CA LEU A 215 3.50 -25.07 5.35
C LEU A 215 3.17 -23.60 5.65
N GLU A 216 2.89 -22.83 4.61
CA GLU A 216 2.72 -21.37 4.69
C GLU A 216 1.23 -20.99 4.64
N ALA A 217 0.78 -20.20 5.63
CA ALA A 217 -0.53 -19.56 5.63
C ALA A 217 -0.48 -18.24 4.85
N GLY A 218 -1.20 -18.15 3.74
CA GLY A 218 -1.35 -16.95 2.92
C GLY A 218 -2.45 -16.02 3.44
N LEU A 219 -2.22 -15.34 4.57
CA LEU A 219 -3.12 -14.28 5.05
C LEU A 219 -3.02 -13.03 4.17
N ARG A 220 -4.09 -12.23 4.10
CA ARG A 220 -4.15 -11.01 3.29
C ARG A 220 -4.33 -9.78 4.16
N LYS A 221 -3.62 -8.70 3.86
CA LYS A 221 -3.78 -7.47 4.62
C LYS A 221 -5.04 -6.71 4.20
N ILE A 222 -5.76 -6.18 5.19
CA ILE A 222 -6.78 -5.16 4.99
C ILE A 222 -6.09 -3.80 4.91
N CYS A 223 -6.25 -3.12 3.79
CA CYS A 223 -5.80 -1.77 3.54
C CYS A 223 -6.96 -0.79 3.75
N GLY A 224 -6.73 0.22 4.58
CA GLY A 224 -7.64 1.33 4.76
C GLY A 224 -7.38 2.42 3.73
N ILE A 225 -8.38 2.71 2.90
CA ILE A 225 -8.33 3.71 1.82
C ILE A 225 -9.27 4.86 2.13
N THR A 226 -8.79 6.10 2.00
CA THR A 226 -9.62 7.32 2.05
C THR A 226 -9.52 8.06 0.73
N PHE A 227 -10.51 8.90 0.45
CA PHE A 227 -10.51 9.79 -0.72
C PHE A 227 -10.64 11.25 -0.29
N ARG A 228 -9.90 12.12 -0.97
CA ARG A 228 -9.88 13.56 -0.69
C ARG A 228 -9.86 14.39 -1.98
N ASN A 229 -10.71 15.41 -2.03
CA ASN A 229 -10.70 16.44 -3.08
C ASN A 229 -9.82 17.59 -2.61
N ASP A 230 -8.75 17.87 -3.34
CA ASP A 230 -7.83 18.95 -3.08
C ASP A 230 -8.08 20.12 -4.01
N HIS A 231 -8.17 21.30 -3.41
CA HIS A 231 -8.17 22.58 -4.10
C HIS A 231 -6.75 23.15 -4.12
N VAL A 232 -6.44 24.05 -5.06
CA VAL A 232 -5.07 24.59 -5.21
C VAL A 232 -4.62 25.41 -4.01
N ASP A 233 -5.58 25.96 -3.25
CA ASP A 233 -5.34 26.75 -2.04
C ASP A 233 -5.10 25.92 -0.77
N GLY A 234 -5.04 24.60 -0.91
CA GLY A 234 -4.87 23.66 0.19
C GLY A 234 -6.15 23.38 0.96
N SER A 235 -7.28 24.00 0.60
CA SER A 235 -8.59 23.61 1.13
C SER A 235 -9.08 22.30 0.48
N ASN A 236 -10.14 21.72 1.05
CA ASN A 236 -10.76 20.49 0.58
C ASN A 236 -12.29 20.57 0.74
N GLY A 237 -13.02 19.72 0.02
CA GLY A 237 -14.47 19.62 0.15
C GLY A 237 -15.19 19.04 -1.07
N GLY A 238 -16.51 19.20 -1.07
CA GLY A 238 -17.38 18.62 -2.10
C GLY A 238 -17.65 17.13 -1.85
N THR A 239 -18.01 16.42 -2.91
CA THR A 239 -18.38 15.00 -2.85
C THR A 239 -17.57 14.15 -3.81
N ILE A 240 -17.47 12.86 -3.49
CA ILE A 240 -16.81 11.82 -4.28
C ILE A 240 -17.75 10.62 -4.31
N THR A 241 -17.91 9.99 -5.47
CA THR A 241 -18.60 8.70 -5.55
C THR A 241 -17.58 7.57 -5.38
N VAL A 242 -17.81 6.62 -4.49
CA VAL A 242 -16.96 5.44 -4.27
C VAL A 242 -17.83 4.19 -4.37
N ASN A 243 -17.49 3.27 -5.28
CA ASN A 243 -18.26 2.06 -5.60
C ASN A 243 -19.77 2.32 -5.82
N GLY A 244 -20.11 3.46 -6.44
CA GLY A 244 -21.49 3.87 -6.74
C GLY A 244 -22.20 4.64 -5.62
N GLY A 245 -21.68 4.67 -4.39
CA GLY A 245 -22.21 5.49 -3.30
C GLY A 245 -21.56 6.88 -3.27
N THR A 246 -22.29 7.93 -2.87
CA THR A 246 -21.76 9.31 -2.80
C THR A 246 -21.42 9.71 -1.37
N TYR A 247 -20.23 10.26 -1.16
CA TYR A 247 -19.67 10.61 0.14
C TYR A 247 -19.16 12.05 0.13
N SER A 248 -19.17 12.70 1.30
CA SER A 248 -18.48 13.98 1.48
C SER A 248 -16.96 13.76 1.48
N SER A 249 -16.22 14.76 1.01
CA SER A 249 -14.77 14.76 1.03
C SER A 249 -14.20 15.59 2.20
N PRO A 250 -13.19 15.12 2.95
CA PRO A 250 -12.58 13.79 2.87
C PRO A 250 -13.53 12.67 3.32
N THR A 251 -13.40 11.48 2.73
CA THR A 251 -14.26 10.34 3.08
C THR A 251 -13.79 9.66 4.38
N SER A 252 -14.70 8.90 5.02
CA SER A 252 -14.29 7.86 5.97
C SER A 252 -13.46 6.76 5.27
N THR A 253 -12.80 5.92 6.06
CA THR A 253 -11.98 4.82 5.55
C THR A 253 -12.81 3.69 4.96
N PHE A 254 -12.40 3.20 3.79
CA PHE A 254 -12.86 1.97 3.15
C PHE A 254 -11.84 0.88 3.37
N ASN A 255 -12.25 -0.24 3.97
CA ASN A 255 -11.37 -1.39 4.22
C ASN A 255 -11.40 -2.35 3.03
N ILE A 256 -10.29 -2.44 2.31
CA ILE A 256 -10.15 -3.22 1.08
C ILE A 256 -9.00 -4.21 1.25
N VAL A 257 -9.23 -5.48 0.90
CA VAL A 257 -8.16 -6.48 0.89
C VAL A 257 -7.14 -6.13 -0.21
N GLU A 258 -5.85 -6.24 0.09
CA GLU A 258 -4.80 -5.96 -0.90
C GLU A 258 -4.98 -6.71 -2.22
N GLN A 259 -4.50 -6.10 -3.31
CA GLN A 259 -4.64 -6.50 -4.70
C GLN A 259 -6.08 -6.49 -5.26
N ASN A 260 -7.10 -6.28 -4.42
CA ASN A 260 -8.43 -5.96 -4.92
C ASN A 260 -8.50 -4.49 -5.37
N THR A 261 -9.58 -4.16 -6.07
CA THR A 261 -9.79 -2.82 -6.62
C THR A 261 -10.89 -2.07 -5.88
N ILE A 262 -10.81 -0.73 -5.96
CA ILE A 262 -11.85 0.19 -5.52
C ILE A 262 -12.06 1.22 -6.63
N THR A 263 -13.32 1.55 -6.92
CA THR A 263 -13.67 2.50 -7.98
C THR A 263 -14.12 3.81 -7.36
N ALA A 264 -13.60 4.93 -7.83
CA ALA A 264 -14.03 6.25 -7.39
C ALA A 264 -14.22 7.23 -8.55
N SER A 265 -15.20 8.11 -8.41
CA SER A 265 -15.49 9.19 -9.35
C SER A 265 -15.39 10.56 -8.68
N ALA A 266 -14.53 11.41 -9.21
CA ALA A 266 -14.43 12.82 -8.83
C ALA A 266 -15.62 13.62 -9.41
N ILE A 267 -16.28 14.43 -8.59
CA ILE A 267 -17.47 15.20 -8.98
C ILE A 267 -17.17 16.70 -8.91
N ASN A 268 -17.38 17.39 -10.04
CA ASN A 268 -17.35 18.86 -10.09
C ASN A 268 -18.40 19.42 -9.14
N HIS A 269 -18.04 20.43 -8.36
CA HIS A 269 -18.92 20.97 -7.34
C HIS A 269 -18.76 22.48 -7.22
N THR A 270 -19.72 23.13 -6.58
CA THR A 270 -19.67 24.56 -6.30
C THR A 270 -19.77 24.77 -4.79
N THR A 271 -18.86 25.58 -4.25
CA THR A 271 -18.92 26.01 -2.85
C THR A 271 -18.47 27.46 -2.75
N ASN A 272 -19.15 28.24 -1.90
CA ASN A 272 -18.87 29.67 -1.70
C ASN A 272 -18.71 30.45 -3.02
N TYR A 273 -19.63 30.24 -3.97
CA TYR A 273 -19.64 30.85 -5.31
C TYR A 273 -18.38 30.56 -6.15
N ILE A 274 -17.60 29.54 -5.82
CA ILE A 274 -16.49 29.04 -6.64
C ILE A 274 -16.86 27.67 -7.18
N LYS A 275 -16.80 27.52 -8.50
CA LYS A 275 -17.03 26.27 -9.21
C LYS A 275 -15.70 25.54 -9.39
N TYR A 276 -15.58 24.36 -8.80
CA TYR A 276 -14.41 23.51 -8.85
C TYR A 276 -14.56 22.44 -9.92
N TYR A 277 -13.62 22.43 -10.86
CA TYR A 277 -13.54 21.42 -11.91
C TYR A 277 -12.37 20.48 -11.68
N PHE A 278 -12.63 19.18 -11.76
CA PHE A 278 -11.62 18.14 -11.70
C PHE A 278 -10.54 18.40 -12.75
N GLN A 279 -9.29 18.29 -12.34
CA GLN A 279 -8.12 18.44 -13.20
C GLN A 279 -7.46 17.09 -13.44
N LYS A 280 -7.16 16.37 -12.35
CA LYS A 280 -6.42 15.12 -12.36
C LYS A 280 -6.52 14.39 -11.04
N TRP A 281 -6.28 13.09 -11.04
CA TRP A 281 -5.92 12.36 -9.84
C TRP A 281 -4.45 12.59 -9.49
N GLU A 282 -4.04 12.22 -8.28
CA GLU A 282 -2.67 12.40 -7.78
C GLU A 282 -1.58 11.72 -8.62
N ASP A 283 -1.94 10.65 -9.34
CA ASP A 283 -1.03 9.96 -10.27
C ASP A 283 -0.93 10.65 -11.65
N ASN A 284 -1.43 11.88 -11.76
CA ASN A 284 -1.50 12.70 -12.97
C ASN A 284 -2.46 12.19 -14.07
N SER A 285 -3.32 11.22 -13.78
CA SER A 285 -4.36 10.82 -14.73
C SER A 285 -5.44 11.90 -14.88
N THR A 286 -5.67 12.34 -16.12
CA THR A 286 -6.57 13.46 -16.46
C THR A 286 -7.85 13.04 -17.20
N GLN A 287 -7.86 11.88 -17.86
CA GLN A 287 -8.88 11.57 -18.87
C GLN A 287 -10.18 10.98 -18.32
N GLN A 288 -10.24 10.60 -17.04
CA GLN A 288 -11.41 9.96 -16.46
C GLN A 288 -11.68 10.43 -15.04
N THR A 289 -12.83 11.07 -14.85
CA THR A 289 -13.34 11.39 -13.51
C THR A 289 -13.66 10.13 -12.73
N ASN A 290 -14.14 9.06 -13.39
CA ASN A 290 -14.34 7.72 -12.82
C ASN A 290 -13.13 6.82 -13.06
N LYS A 291 -12.53 6.27 -12.00
CA LYS A 291 -11.29 5.51 -12.08
C LYS A 291 -11.27 4.32 -11.12
N VAL A 292 -10.64 3.24 -11.56
CA VAL A 292 -10.40 2.03 -10.77
C VAL A 292 -8.98 2.09 -10.19
N PHE A 293 -8.85 1.88 -8.90
CA PHE A 293 -7.58 1.88 -8.16
C PHE A 293 -7.29 0.48 -7.64
N THR A 294 -6.06 0.00 -7.84
CA THR A 294 -5.60 -1.27 -7.25
C THR A 294 -4.98 -0.99 -5.90
N VAL A 295 -5.48 -1.63 -4.85
CA VAL A 295 -5.10 -1.35 -3.48
C VAL A 295 -3.94 -2.22 -3.04
N ASN A 296 -2.83 -1.62 -2.62
CA ASN A 296 -1.64 -2.35 -2.16
C ASN A 296 -1.15 -1.96 -0.77
N ALA A 297 -1.68 -0.90 -0.15
CA ALA A 297 -1.30 -0.41 1.16
C ALA A 297 -2.41 0.50 1.70
N HIS A 298 -2.29 0.91 2.97
CA HIS A 298 -3.04 2.08 3.45
C HIS A 298 -2.71 3.29 2.57
N ASP A 299 -3.73 4.03 2.13
CA ASP A 299 -3.52 5.15 1.22
C ASP A 299 -4.63 6.21 1.32
N GLU A 300 -4.27 7.46 1.02
CA GLU A 300 -5.20 8.58 0.86
C GLU A 300 -5.18 9.03 -0.59
N ILE A 301 -6.19 8.64 -1.36
CA ILE A 301 -6.28 8.91 -2.78
C ILE A 301 -6.82 10.32 -3.02
N LYS A 302 -6.05 11.14 -3.74
CA LYS A 302 -6.40 12.55 -3.98
C LYS A 302 -6.87 12.84 -5.39
N ALA A 303 -7.97 13.58 -5.50
CA ALA A 303 -8.42 14.23 -6.71
C ALA A 303 -8.13 15.72 -6.63
N HIS A 304 -7.46 16.28 -7.63
CA HIS A 304 -7.13 17.70 -7.69
C HIS A 304 -8.16 18.46 -8.53
N PHE A 305 -8.62 19.58 -8.00
CA PHE A 305 -9.59 20.45 -8.62
C PHE A 305 -9.03 21.86 -8.79
N LYS A 306 -9.61 22.60 -9.73
CA LYS A 306 -9.32 24.02 -9.97
C LYS A 306 -10.61 24.85 -9.88
N GLY A 307 -10.59 25.88 -9.05
CA GLY A 307 -11.72 26.78 -8.81
C GLY A 307 -11.85 27.92 -9.83
N TYR A 308 -13.07 28.26 -10.19
CA TYR A 308 -13.44 29.40 -11.05
C TYR A 308 -14.59 30.17 -10.39
N PRO A 309 -14.53 31.51 -10.29
CA PRO A 309 -15.59 32.27 -9.66
C PRO A 309 -16.86 32.20 -10.52
N LEU A 310 -17.99 31.91 -9.87
CA LEU A 310 -19.31 31.93 -10.50
C LEU A 310 -19.81 33.38 -10.50
N PHE A 311 -19.80 33.99 -11.68
CA PHE A 311 -20.17 35.39 -11.87
C PHE A 311 -20.93 35.58 -13.19
N ASP A 312 -22.04 34.86 -13.28
CA ASP A 312 -23.02 34.84 -14.38
C ASP A 312 -24.19 35.79 -14.10
N ASP A 313 -25.12 35.94 -15.04
CA ASP A 313 -26.30 36.82 -14.92
C ASP A 313 -27.01 36.73 -13.54
N ALA A 314 -27.20 35.52 -13.01
CA ALA A 314 -27.86 35.29 -11.73
C ALA A 314 -27.11 35.88 -10.52
N THR A 315 -25.78 35.92 -10.56
CA THR A 315 -24.93 36.35 -9.44
C THR A 315 -24.38 37.76 -9.63
N ARG A 316 -23.99 38.08 -10.87
CA ARG A 316 -23.43 39.35 -11.32
C ARG A 316 -24.49 40.43 -11.51
N ASN A 317 -25.67 40.09 -12.02
CA ASN A 317 -26.75 41.04 -12.33
C ASN A 317 -26.23 42.28 -13.10
N LEU A 318 -25.55 42.05 -14.22
CA LEU A 318 -24.99 43.13 -15.04
C LEU A 318 -26.12 43.89 -15.73
N HIS A 319 -26.23 45.18 -15.46
CA HIS A 319 -27.24 46.04 -16.05
C HIS A 319 -26.69 47.42 -16.36
N PHE A 320 -27.46 48.23 -17.08
CA PHE A 320 -27.06 49.54 -17.57
C PHE A 320 -27.92 50.65 -16.99
N ASN A 321 -27.45 51.89 -17.08
CA ASN A 321 -28.27 53.06 -16.74
C ASN A 321 -29.56 53.11 -17.57
N THR A 322 -30.65 53.53 -16.94
CA THR A 322 -31.95 53.69 -17.59
C THR A 322 -31.85 54.69 -18.74
N TYR A 323 -32.24 54.22 -19.94
CA TYR A 323 -32.29 55.05 -21.13
C TYR A 323 -33.32 56.18 -21.00
N ASN A 324 -32.89 57.41 -21.26
CA ASN A 324 -33.77 58.56 -21.43
C ASN A 324 -33.79 59.01 -22.90
N PRO A 325 -34.91 58.85 -23.62
CA PRO A 325 -34.99 59.16 -25.05
C PRO A 325 -34.92 60.67 -25.38
N ARG A 326 -34.73 61.54 -24.38
CA ARG A 326 -34.67 63.00 -24.55
C ARG A 326 -33.26 63.57 -24.47
N VAL A 327 -32.28 62.80 -24.03
CA VAL A 327 -30.92 63.29 -23.78
C VAL A 327 -29.87 62.29 -24.23
N THR A 328 -28.69 62.79 -24.59
CA THR A 328 -27.50 61.96 -24.75
C THR A 328 -26.96 61.61 -23.36
N GLN A 329 -26.61 60.35 -23.13
CA GLN A 329 -26.18 59.82 -21.83
C GLN A 329 -24.96 58.93 -22.00
N ASN A 330 -24.05 58.97 -21.02
CA ASN A 330 -22.98 57.98 -20.97
C ASN A 330 -23.56 56.57 -20.78
N ILE A 331 -22.85 55.57 -21.31
CA ILE A 331 -23.12 54.17 -20.99
C ILE A 331 -22.47 53.88 -19.65
N ILE A 332 -23.29 53.52 -18.66
CA ILE A 332 -22.82 53.15 -17.32
C ILE A 332 -23.27 51.72 -17.05
N LEU A 333 -22.30 50.87 -16.73
CA LEU A 333 -22.49 49.49 -16.30
C LEU A 333 -22.62 49.47 -14.78
N TYR A 334 -23.48 48.60 -14.28
CA TYR A 334 -23.64 48.29 -12.86
C TYR A 334 -23.66 46.77 -12.68
N TRP A 335 -22.99 46.27 -11.65
CA TRP A 335 -22.98 44.85 -11.31
C TRP A 335 -22.94 44.64 -9.80
N ASN A 336 -23.30 43.44 -9.34
CA ASN A 336 -23.21 43.06 -7.93
C ASN A 336 -21.76 42.72 -7.54
N GLU A 337 -21.38 43.05 -6.31
CA GLU A 337 -20.12 42.57 -5.75
C GLU A 337 -20.16 41.04 -5.58
N HIS A 338 -19.11 40.35 -6.00
CA HIS A 338 -18.98 38.90 -5.83
C HIS A 338 -18.94 38.54 -4.33
N PRO A 339 -19.73 37.53 -3.87
CA PRO A 339 -19.81 37.19 -2.44
C PRO A 339 -18.51 36.66 -1.84
N ASN A 340 -17.72 35.92 -2.63
CA ASN A 340 -16.42 35.40 -2.18
C ASN A 340 -15.37 36.53 -2.10
N VAL A 341 -14.81 36.74 -0.90
CA VAL A 341 -13.83 37.81 -0.61
C VAL A 341 -12.49 37.68 -1.33
N ASN A 342 -12.14 36.46 -1.79
CA ASN A 342 -10.92 36.22 -2.56
C ASN A 342 -11.11 36.53 -4.06
N VAL A 343 -12.30 36.98 -4.46
CA VAL A 343 -12.47 37.70 -5.73
C VAL A 343 -12.05 39.14 -5.51
N THR A 344 -10.91 39.52 -6.09
CA THR A 344 -10.24 40.79 -5.76
C THR A 344 -10.29 41.84 -6.85
N GLN A 345 -10.68 41.46 -8.07
CA GLN A 345 -10.72 42.36 -9.22
C GLN A 345 -11.86 41.98 -10.19
N TYR A 346 -12.24 42.94 -11.03
CA TYR A 346 -13.15 42.76 -12.15
C TYR A 346 -12.52 43.29 -13.44
N GLN A 347 -12.58 42.51 -14.52
CA GLN A 347 -12.24 42.98 -15.85
C GLN A 347 -13.51 43.39 -16.60
N ILE A 348 -13.50 44.58 -17.20
CA ILE A 348 -14.60 45.08 -18.01
C ILE A 348 -14.22 44.93 -19.48
N TRP A 349 -15.03 44.18 -20.21
CA TRP A 349 -14.83 43.90 -21.62
C TRP A 349 -15.96 44.49 -22.46
N ARG A 350 -15.65 44.85 -23.71
CA ARG A 350 -16.62 45.33 -24.70
C ARG A 350 -16.41 44.65 -26.04
N THR A 351 -17.49 44.36 -26.73
CA THR A 351 -17.54 43.97 -28.14
C THR A 351 -18.84 44.49 -28.76
N GLY A 352 -19.14 44.13 -30.01
CA GLY A 352 -20.41 44.47 -30.65
C GLY A 352 -20.29 44.75 -32.14
N LYS A 353 -21.09 45.67 -32.64
CA LYS A 353 -21.08 46.19 -34.00
C LYS A 353 -21.08 47.70 -34.01
N ASP A 354 -20.36 48.30 -34.96
CA ASP A 354 -20.39 49.73 -35.20
C ASP A 354 -21.68 50.17 -35.94
N GLU A 355 -21.82 51.47 -36.19
CA GLU A 355 -22.96 52.10 -36.87
C GLU A 355 -23.15 51.58 -38.32
N ASN A 356 -22.09 51.01 -38.92
CA ASN A 356 -22.11 50.43 -40.26
C ASN A 356 -22.36 48.91 -40.25
N GLY A 357 -22.54 48.31 -39.06
CA GLY A 357 -22.74 46.88 -38.88
C GLY A 357 -21.46 46.04 -38.88
N ASN A 358 -20.27 46.66 -38.87
CA ASN A 358 -19.00 45.94 -38.77
C ASN A 358 -18.78 45.44 -37.35
N ASN A 359 -18.25 44.22 -37.20
CA ASN A 359 -17.93 43.68 -35.88
C ASN A 359 -16.78 44.44 -35.21
N LEU A 360 -16.98 44.80 -33.95
CA LEU A 360 -15.96 45.35 -33.08
C LEU A 360 -15.13 44.21 -32.47
N PRO A 361 -13.82 44.41 -32.24
CA PRO A 361 -13.00 43.43 -31.55
C PRO A 361 -13.37 43.34 -30.06
N VAL A 362 -13.23 42.15 -29.49
CA VAL A 362 -13.31 41.94 -28.03
C VAL A 362 -12.16 42.69 -27.36
N THR A 363 -12.51 43.74 -26.61
CA THR A 363 -11.55 44.69 -26.04
C THR A 363 -11.67 44.71 -24.52
N LEU A 364 -10.55 44.53 -23.81
CA LEU A 364 -10.46 44.82 -22.38
C LEU A 364 -10.42 46.33 -22.21
N LEU A 365 -11.45 46.91 -21.60
CA LEU A 365 -11.52 48.34 -21.35
C LEU A 365 -10.69 48.73 -20.13
N THR A 366 -10.84 47.99 -19.03
CA THR A 366 -10.10 48.23 -17.79
C THR A 366 -10.19 47.05 -16.83
N THR A 367 -9.35 47.06 -15.79
CA THR A 367 -9.46 46.19 -14.61
C THR A 367 -9.65 47.07 -13.38
N VAL A 368 -10.69 46.80 -12.61
CA VAL A 368 -11.00 47.53 -11.36
C VAL A 368 -10.86 46.60 -10.17
N ASN A 369 -10.53 47.17 -9.01
CA ASN A 369 -10.45 46.40 -7.77
C ASN A 369 -11.84 46.10 -7.20
N ARG A 370 -11.91 45.05 -6.37
CA ARG A 370 -13.07 44.75 -5.51
C ARG A 370 -13.53 46.01 -4.76
N GLY A 371 -14.83 46.15 -4.56
CA GLY A 371 -15.47 47.37 -4.05
C GLY A 371 -15.94 48.31 -5.16
N THR A 372 -15.55 48.05 -6.41
CA THR A 372 -16.07 48.76 -7.59
C THR A 372 -17.20 47.95 -8.21
N THR A 373 -18.39 48.55 -8.29
CA THR A 373 -19.62 47.92 -8.82
C THR A 373 -20.24 48.72 -9.97
N SER A 374 -19.51 49.69 -10.51
CA SER A 374 -19.93 50.45 -11.69
C SER A 374 -18.75 50.91 -12.55
N PHE A 375 -19.02 51.13 -13.84
CA PHE A 375 -18.04 51.62 -14.81
C PHE A 375 -18.73 52.47 -15.89
N THR A 376 -18.10 53.56 -16.31
CA THR A 376 -18.62 54.43 -17.38
C THR A 376 -17.77 54.29 -18.63
N ASP A 377 -18.39 53.95 -19.78
CA ASP A 377 -17.67 53.90 -21.05
C ASP A 377 -17.30 55.31 -21.54
N ALA A 378 -16.00 55.53 -21.72
CA ALA A 378 -15.47 56.80 -22.19
C ALA A 378 -15.63 56.99 -23.71
N ALA A 379 -15.69 55.90 -24.50
CA ALA A 379 -15.64 55.92 -25.95
C ALA A 379 -17.02 55.89 -26.63
N TYR A 380 -18.08 55.46 -25.95
CA TYR A 380 -19.44 55.41 -26.51
C TYR A 380 -20.47 56.07 -25.60
N HIS A 381 -21.53 56.61 -26.20
CA HIS A 381 -22.70 57.15 -25.50
C HIS A 381 -24.00 56.66 -26.11
N ILE A 382 -25.07 56.69 -25.31
CA ILE A 382 -26.44 56.47 -25.76
C ILE A 382 -27.05 57.81 -26.16
N GLN A 383 -27.82 57.84 -27.25
CA GLN A 383 -28.52 59.03 -27.72
C GLN A 383 -29.95 58.72 -28.19
N PRO A 384 -30.81 59.75 -28.34
CA PRO A 384 -32.09 59.59 -29.00
C PRO A 384 -31.89 59.11 -30.45
N TYR A 385 -32.74 58.18 -30.91
CA TYR A 385 -32.78 57.60 -32.27
C TYR A 385 -31.74 56.52 -32.56
N ASN A 386 -32.19 55.39 -33.14
CA ASN A 386 -31.35 54.24 -33.49
C ASN A 386 -30.31 54.61 -34.56
N THR A 387 -29.06 54.19 -34.35
CA THR A 387 -27.90 54.46 -35.21
C THR A 387 -27.28 53.21 -35.82
N GLY A 388 -27.85 52.03 -35.58
CA GLY A 388 -27.38 50.75 -36.12
C GLY A 388 -26.27 50.07 -35.32
N ALA A 389 -25.55 50.80 -34.45
CA ALA A 389 -24.54 50.21 -33.58
C ALA A 389 -25.17 49.38 -32.47
N GLN A 390 -24.49 48.31 -32.06
CA GLN A 390 -24.90 47.42 -30.98
C GLN A 390 -23.68 47.13 -30.12
N LEU A 391 -23.73 47.42 -28.82
CA LEU A 391 -22.61 47.11 -27.93
C LEU A 391 -22.99 46.02 -26.93
N GLN A 392 -22.02 45.16 -26.67
CA GLN A 392 -22.08 44.12 -25.66
C GLN A 392 -20.96 44.32 -24.66
N TYR A 393 -21.26 44.07 -23.39
CA TYR A 393 -20.33 44.20 -22.28
C TYR A 393 -20.31 42.94 -21.44
N ASP A 394 -19.15 42.67 -20.85
CA ASP A 394 -18.97 41.54 -19.93
C ASP A 394 -18.10 42.02 -18.76
N VAL A 395 -18.51 41.70 -17.55
CA VAL A 395 -17.73 41.95 -16.34
C VAL A 395 -17.31 40.61 -15.77
N ARG A 396 -16.00 40.35 -15.78
CA ARG A 396 -15.42 39.07 -15.34
C ARG A 396 -14.76 39.20 -13.98
N ALA A 397 -15.20 38.41 -13.02
CA ALA A 397 -14.61 38.32 -11.69
C ALA A 397 -13.27 37.58 -11.72
N TYR A 398 -12.25 38.10 -11.02
CA TYR A 398 -10.95 37.46 -10.85
C TYR A 398 -10.83 36.82 -9.47
N TYR A 399 -10.67 35.51 -9.41
CA TYR A 399 -10.42 34.75 -8.19
C TYR A 399 -8.91 34.60 -7.97
N GLN A 400 -8.37 35.37 -7.03
CA GLN A 400 -6.93 35.46 -6.78
C GLN A 400 -6.33 34.12 -6.37
N THR A 401 -7.07 33.36 -5.57
CA THR A 401 -6.64 32.08 -5.01
C THR A 401 -6.21 31.06 -6.06
N GLU A 402 -6.89 31.02 -7.21
CA GLU A 402 -6.62 30.07 -8.31
C GLU A 402 -6.03 30.76 -9.56
N GLY A 403 -5.98 32.09 -9.55
CA GLY A 403 -5.61 32.90 -10.71
C GLY A 403 -6.58 32.73 -11.88
N THR A 404 -7.89 32.57 -11.61
CA THR A 404 -8.91 32.29 -12.63
C THR A 404 -9.90 33.44 -12.78
N TYR A 405 -10.51 33.51 -13.96
CA TYR A 405 -11.62 34.42 -14.24
C TYR A 405 -12.93 33.67 -14.36
N SER A 406 -14.04 34.34 -14.08
CA SER A 406 -15.37 33.81 -14.37
C SER A 406 -15.54 33.54 -15.87
N SER A 407 -16.48 32.67 -16.21
CA SER A 407 -16.85 32.42 -17.61
C SER A 407 -17.34 33.70 -18.29
N THR A 408 -17.21 33.74 -19.61
CA THR A 408 -17.71 34.85 -20.43
C THR A 408 -19.23 34.88 -20.40
N ASP A 409 -19.81 36.06 -20.18
CA ASP A 409 -21.26 36.23 -20.16
C ASP A 409 -21.61 37.65 -20.66
N TRP A 410 -22.01 37.78 -21.93
CA TRP A 410 -22.13 39.08 -22.60
C TRP A 410 -23.54 39.66 -22.49
N GLU A 411 -23.65 40.89 -22.01
CA GLU A 411 -24.91 41.65 -21.95
C GLU A 411 -24.96 42.78 -22.98
N THR A 412 -26.10 42.92 -23.66
CA THR A 412 -26.29 43.96 -24.67
C THR A 412 -26.82 45.24 -24.03
N VAL A 413 -26.19 46.39 -24.30
CA VAL A 413 -26.69 47.68 -23.82
C VAL A 413 -27.91 48.12 -24.64
N ASN A 414 -29.04 48.36 -23.96
CA ASN A 414 -30.31 48.94 -24.44
C ASN A 414 -30.84 48.42 -25.81
N GLY A 415 -32.04 47.83 -25.80
CA GLY A 415 -32.70 47.29 -27.00
C GLY A 415 -33.11 48.34 -28.07
N GLU A 416 -33.77 47.83 -29.12
CA GLU A 416 -34.05 48.34 -30.49
C GLU A 416 -34.34 49.85 -30.73
N TYR A 417 -34.65 50.65 -29.69
CA TYR A 417 -35.06 52.05 -29.81
C TYR A 417 -34.02 53.09 -29.35
N ALA A 418 -32.91 52.67 -28.74
CA ALA A 418 -31.82 53.56 -28.32
C ALA A 418 -30.70 53.60 -29.38
N GLY A 419 -30.17 54.79 -29.69
CA GLY A 419 -28.98 54.94 -30.52
C GLY A 419 -27.71 54.82 -29.70
N ILE A 420 -26.69 54.19 -30.27
CA ILE A 420 -25.35 54.12 -29.69
C ILE A 420 -24.37 54.69 -30.69
N ASN A 421 -23.62 55.72 -30.31
CA ASN A 421 -22.60 56.29 -31.17
C ASN A 421 -21.26 56.27 -30.47
N LYS A 422 -20.20 56.12 -31.28
CA LYS A 422 -18.86 56.41 -30.79
C LYS A 422 -18.83 57.90 -30.48
N LYS A 423 -18.37 58.28 -29.28
CA LYS A 423 -18.15 59.70 -28.98
C LYS A 423 -17.19 60.20 -30.04
N ALA A 424 -17.51 61.33 -30.67
CA ALA A 424 -16.55 62.00 -31.55
C ALA A 424 -15.24 62.11 -30.77
N ASP A 425 -14.10 61.81 -31.42
CA ASP A 425 -12.80 62.14 -30.87
C ASP A 425 -12.80 63.65 -30.71
N VAL A 426 -13.25 64.13 -29.55
CA VAL A 426 -12.96 65.49 -29.13
C VAL A 426 -11.44 65.48 -29.09
N ASP A 427 -10.85 66.40 -29.82
CA ASP A 427 -9.42 66.73 -29.82
C ASP A 427 -9.03 67.32 -28.45
N SER A 428 -9.35 66.58 -27.39
CA SER A 428 -9.03 66.77 -25.98
C SER A 428 -8.20 65.57 -25.50
N LEU A 429 -7.28 65.14 -26.37
CA LEU A 429 -6.03 64.47 -26.00
C LEU A 429 -5.18 65.32 -25.04
N SER A 430 -5.47 66.61 -24.83
CA SER A 430 -4.71 67.46 -23.92
C SER A 430 -5.11 67.34 -22.45
N THR A 431 -6.40 67.18 -22.10
CA THR A 431 -6.84 67.29 -20.70
C THR A 431 -6.87 65.99 -19.90
N VAL A 432 -6.96 64.82 -20.56
CA VAL A 432 -6.92 63.51 -19.86
C VAL A 432 -5.49 63.01 -19.69
N GLU A 433 -4.61 63.25 -20.66
CA GLU A 433 -3.16 63.00 -20.49
C GLU A 433 -2.56 63.87 -19.38
N GLU A 434 -3.03 65.11 -19.19
CA GLU A 434 -2.52 65.99 -18.14
C GLU A 434 -2.94 65.54 -16.72
N LEU A 435 -4.10 64.89 -16.59
CA LEU A 435 -4.58 64.28 -15.34
C LEU A 435 -3.98 62.89 -15.03
N LEU A 436 -3.57 62.12 -16.07
CA LEU A 436 -2.87 60.84 -15.88
C LEU A 436 -1.34 60.98 -15.81
N ALA A 437 -0.75 62.04 -16.38
CA ALA A 437 0.72 62.19 -16.45
C ALA A 437 1.37 62.58 -15.11
N ASN A 438 0.56 62.94 -14.11
CA ASN A 438 0.98 63.18 -12.74
C ASN A 438 0.22 62.25 -11.79
N SER A 439 0.56 60.96 -11.79
CA SER A 439 -0.09 59.96 -10.93
C SER A 439 0.63 59.84 -9.58
N ILE A 440 -0.17 59.76 -8.50
CA ILE A 440 0.30 59.40 -7.16
C ILE A 440 -0.51 58.18 -6.71
N SER A 441 0.18 57.10 -6.36
CA SER A 441 -0.44 55.89 -5.82
C SER A 441 -0.07 55.79 -4.35
N ASN A 442 -1.06 55.92 -3.47
CA ASN A 442 -0.91 55.62 -2.06
C ASN A 442 -1.79 54.40 -1.71
N TYR A 443 -1.14 53.33 -1.27
CA TYR A 443 -1.81 52.19 -0.67
C TYR A 443 -1.67 52.31 0.86
N PRO A 444 -2.76 52.47 1.63
CA PRO A 444 -2.68 52.27 3.07
C PRO A 444 -3.10 50.83 3.37
N ASN A 445 -2.14 50.01 3.79
CA ASN A 445 -2.43 48.83 4.59
C ASN A 445 -2.43 49.26 6.07
N PRO A 446 -3.55 49.14 6.82
CA PRO A 446 -3.61 49.54 8.23
C PRO A 446 -2.73 48.70 9.19
N TYR A 447 -2.06 47.66 8.70
CA TYR A 447 -1.17 46.80 9.49
C TYR A 447 0.32 46.92 9.15
N ASN A 448 0.74 47.91 8.35
CA ASN A 448 2.16 48.13 8.05
C ASN A 448 2.57 49.58 8.39
N PRO A 449 3.47 49.83 9.37
CA PRO A 449 3.84 51.18 9.83
C PRO A 449 4.69 51.99 8.82
N THR A 450 5.03 51.40 7.67
CA THR A 450 5.79 52.03 6.58
C THR A 450 5.07 51.84 5.26
N THR A 451 4.94 52.91 4.47
CA THR A 451 4.42 52.85 3.10
C THR A 451 5.38 53.54 2.12
N THR A 452 5.48 52.99 0.91
CA THR A 452 6.24 53.61 -0.19
C THR A 452 5.25 54.32 -1.10
N ILE A 453 5.44 55.64 -1.30
CA ILE A 453 4.60 56.46 -2.18
C ILE A 453 5.29 56.56 -3.54
N SER A 454 4.71 55.91 -4.54
CA SER A 454 5.19 56.01 -5.93
C SER A 454 4.51 57.19 -6.60
N TYR A 455 5.32 58.06 -7.23
CA TYR A 455 4.84 59.19 -8.02
C TYR A 455 5.53 59.21 -9.38
N GLN A 456 4.85 59.76 -10.38
CA GLN A 456 5.40 60.04 -11.70
C GLN A 456 5.04 61.47 -12.09
N ILE A 457 5.99 62.18 -12.70
CA ILE A 457 5.76 63.51 -13.28
C ILE A 457 6.13 63.50 -14.76
N LYS A 458 5.39 64.27 -15.56
CA LYS A 458 5.57 64.36 -17.03
C LYS A 458 6.90 65.00 -17.44
N GLU A 459 7.32 66.02 -16.70
CA GLU A 459 8.53 66.81 -16.98
C GLU A 459 9.35 66.97 -15.70
N ALA A 460 10.67 67.06 -15.82
CA ALA A 460 11.55 67.22 -14.66
C ALA A 460 11.25 68.56 -13.94
N GLY A 461 10.93 68.49 -12.65
CA GLY A 461 10.60 69.64 -11.83
C GLY A 461 10.76 69.35 -10.34
N ASN A 462 10.66 70.39 -9.52
CA ASN A 462 10.69 70.24 -8.06
C ASN A 462 9.38 69.61 -7.59
N VAL A 463 9.49 68.50 -6.86
CA VAL A 463 8.34 67.77 -6.28
C VAL A 463 8.37 67.92 -4.77
N GLN A 464 7.22 68.28 -4.19
CA GLN A 464 6.99 68.34 -2.76
C GLN A 464 5.83 67.41 -2.39
N ILE A 465 6.06 66.48 -1.46
CA ILE A 465 5.05 65.49 -1.02
C ILE A 465 4.67 65.81 0.42
N THR A 466 3.46 66.32 0.65
CA THR A 466 2.96 66.60 2.01
C THR A 466 1.98 65.52 2.46
N VAL A 467 2.19 64.98 3.66
CA VAL A 467 1.30 63.99 4.28
C VAL A 467 0.39 64.67 5.30
N TYR A 468 -0.91 64.36 5.24
CA TYR A 468 -1.92 64.86 6.17
C TYR A 468 -2.56 63.69 6.95
N ASP A 469 -3.02 63.95 8.17
CA ASP A 469 -3.87 63.02 8.91
C ASP A 469 -5.35 63.13 8.50
N ALA A 470 -6.19 62.25 9.03
CA ALA A 470 -7.62 62.20 8.74
C ALA A 470 -8.41 63.47 9.14
N LEU A 471 -7.80 64.36 9.95
CA LEU A 471 -8.37 65.65 10.35
C LEU A 471 -7.81 66.82 9.54
N GLY A 472 -6.97 66.54 8.53
CA GLY A 472 -6.37 67.54 7.66
C GLY A 472 -5.15 68.24 8.25
N ARG A 473 -4.54 67.71 9.32
CA ARG A 473 -3.30 68.27 9.89
C ARG A 473 -2.09 67.71 9.18
N LYS A 474 -1.13 68.56 8.82
CA LYS A 474 0.14 68.17 8.19
C LYS A 474 0.99 67.36 9.19
N VAL A 475 1.40 66.16 8.80
CA VAL A 475 2.23 65.25 9.63
C VAL A 475 3.64 65.05 9.09
N LYS A 476 3.88 65.26 7.79
CA LYS A 476 5.21 65.19 7.16
C LYS A 476 5.28 66.01 5.85
N GLU A 477 6.46 66.47 5.47
CA GLU A 477 6.79 67.16 4.21
C GLU A 477 8.01 66.56 3.54
#